data_AF-A0A238BMW0-F1
#
_entry.id   AF-A0A238BMW0-F1
#
_cell.length_a   1.000
_cell.length_b   1.000
_cell.length_c   1.000
_cell.angle_alpha   90.00
_cell.angle_beta   90.00
_cell.angle_gamma   90.00
#
_symmetry.space_group_name_H-M   'P 1'
#
loop_
_entity.id
_entity.type
_entity.pdbx_description
1 polymer ?
#
loop_
_entity_poly.entity_id
_entity_poly.type
_entity_poly.pdbx_seq_one_letter_code
_entity_poly.pdbx_strand_id
1 'polypeptide(L)'
;FHFSRGSAIFSSDNISTIVIIRDILSKEITKRQMRVDIHYGKFHLNEQSIPHVLQMLHPKLDHRANLTKKLALCRALQELADNVEDLSFLCTNTKEIMDSFDQLHKEMASCDTHFDRLTNIIVNLYIDRERMAGRNGKSKVDELLRIITNYDYNKLLQFFMTKT
;
A
#
# COMPACT_ATOMS: atom_id res chain seq x y z
N PHE A 1 -18.64 -12.64 11.33
CA PHE A 1 -18.81 -14.04 10.89
C PHE A 1 -20.17 -14.52 11.36
N HIS A 2 -20.91 -15.26 10.54
CA HIS A 2 -22.14 -15.92 10.96
C HIS A 2 -21.99 -17.42 10.75
N PHE A 3 -22.20 -18.20 11.81
CA PHE A 3 -22.12 -19.66 11.78
C PHE A 3 -23.48 -20.25 12.07
N SER A 4 -23.86 -21.24 11.28
CA SER A 4 -25.06 -22.04 11.48
C SER A 4 -24.71 -23.52 11.22
N ARG A 5 -25.58 -24.43 11.66
CA ARG A 5 -25.32 -25.86 11.46
C ARG A 5 -25.18 -26.16 9.97
N GLY A 6 -23.97 -26.55 9.55
CA GLY A 6 -23.67 -26.89 8.15
C GLY A 6 -23.37 -25.71 7.21
N SER A 7 -23.32 -24.46 7.71
CA SER A 7 -23.00 -23.29 6.88
C SER A 7 -22.27 -22.19 7.66
N ALA A 8 -21.32 -21.54 7.01
CA ALA A 8 -20.53 -20.45 7.58
C ALA A 8 -20.39 -19.30 6.56
N ILE A 9 -20.63 -18.07 7.01
CA ILE A 9 -20.51 -16.86 6.20
C ILE A 9 -19.36 -16.00 6.75
N PHE A 10 -18.39 -15.72 5.87
CA PHE A 10 -17.25 -14.86 6.10
C PHE A 10 -17.43 -13.57 5.30
N SER A 11 -17.28 -12.43 5.98
CA SER A 11 -17.40 -11.10 5.37
C SER A 11 -16.27 -10.24 5.91
N SER A 12 -15.63 -9.48 5.02
CA SER A 12 -14.56 -8.54 5.34
C SER A 12 -14.59 -7.41 4.32
N ASP A 13 -14.19 -6.24 4.79
CA ASP A 13 -13.85 -5.05 4.02
C ASP A 13 -12.54 -5.18 3.22
N ASN A 14 -11.76 -6.24 3.45
CA ASN A 14 -10.50 -6.50 2.77
C ASN A 14 -10.55 -7.84 2.01
N ILE A 15 -10.37 -7.77 0.69
CA ILE A 15 -10.33 -8.95 -0.19
C ILE A 15 -9.25 -9.92 0.26
N SER A 16 -8.04 -9.44 0.59
CA SER A 16 -6.93 -10.30 1.01
C SER A 16 -7.29 -11.16 2.23
N THR A 17 -8.08 -10.63 3.18
CA THR A 17 -8.57 -11.40 4.33
C THR A 17 -9.45 -12.57 3.87
N ILE A 18 -10.37 -12.34 2.92
CA ILE A 18 -11.21 -13.40 2.35
C ILE A 18 -10.36 -14.45 1.63
N VAL A 19 -9.33 -14.01 0.89
CA VAL A 19 -8.46 -14.93 0.16
C VAL A 19 -7.62 -15.80 1.12
N ILE A 20 -7.09 -15.23 2.20
CA ILE A 20 -6.36 -15.97 3.23
C ILE A 20 -7.26 -17.01 3.90
N ILE A 21 -8.47 -16.61 4.30
CA ILE A 21 -9.45 -17.53 4.92
C ILE A 21 -9.75 -18.69 3.97
N ARG A 22 -10.00 -18.41 2.69
CA ARG A 22 -10.22 -19.44 1.68
C ARG A 22 -9.03 -20.40 1.60
N ASP A 23 -7.81 -19.89 1.47
CA ASP A 23 -6.63 -20.73 1.28
C ASP A 23 -6.41 -21.66 2.49
N ILE A 24 -6.68 -21.17 3.71
CA ILE A 24 -6.64 -21.99 4.93
C ILE A 24 -7.76 -23.03 4.94
N LEU A 25 -9.00 -22.64 4.64
CA LEU A 25 -10.15 -23.55 4.62
C LEU A 25 -9.96 -24.65 3.58
N SER A 26 -9.55 -24.31 2.35
CA SER A 26 -9.30 -25.28 1.28
C SER A 26 -8.26 -26.32 1.68
N LYS A 27 -7.18 -25.89 2.37
CA LYS A 27 -6.17 -26.81 2.90
C LYS A 27 -6.74 -27.75 3.94
N GLU A 28 -7.51 -27.24 4.89
CA GLU A 28 -8.13 -28.05 5.96
C GLU A 28 -9.19 -29.01 5.43
N ILE A 29 -10.02 -28.59 4.47
CA ILE A 29 -11.02 -29.44 3.80
C ILE A 29 -10.33 -30.60 3.10
N THR A 30 -9.26 -30.31 2.35
CA THR A 30 -8.47 -31.33 1.65
C THR A 30 -7.84 -32.30 2.65
N LYS A 31 -7.22 -31.78 3.72
CA LYS A 31 -6.57 -32.58 4.77
C LYS A 31 -7.55 -33.52 5.48
N ARG A 32 -8.80 -33.09 5.67
CA ARG A 32 -9.85 -33.86 6.36
C ARG A 32 -10.72 -34.69 5.40
N GLN A 33 -10.44 -34.66 4.10
CA GLN A 33 -11.22 -35.32 3.05
C GLN A 33 -12.72 -35.00 3.12
N MET A 34 -13.07 -33.79 3.54
CA MET A 34 -14.45 -33.34 3.65
C MET A 34 -14.95 -32.84 2.29
N ARG A 35 -16.22 -33.06 1.99
CA ARG A 35 -16.89 -32.40 0.86
C ARG A 35 -17.54 -31.13 1.37
N VAL A 36 -17.02 -29.99 0.94
CA VAL A 36 -17.54 -28.66 1.28
C VAL A 36 -17.62 -27.85 0.00
N ASP A 37 -18.80 -27.33 -0.30
CA ASP A 37 -19.00 -26.42 -1.43
C ASP A 37 -18.67 -24.99 -1.02
N ILE A 38 -17.54 -24.47 -1.49
CA ILE A 38 -17.14 -23.08 -1.30
C ILE A 38 -17.76 -22.25 -2.41
N HIS A 39 -18.89 -21.63 -2.11
CA HIS A 39 -19.46 -20.61 -2.98
C HIS A 39 -18.85 -19.26 -2.62
N TYR A 40 -18.09 -18.66 -3.54
CA TYR A 40 -17.98 -17.20 -3.53
C TYR A 40 -19.40 -16.68 -3.72
N GLY A 41 -19.82 -15.70 -2.94
CA GLY A 41 -20.91 -14.87 -3.40
C GLY A 41 -20.46 -14.26 -4.72
N LYS A 42 -20.80 -14.89 -5.86
CA LYS A 42 -20.37 -14.51 -7.22
C LYS A 42 -20.83 -13.09 -7.58
N PHE A 43 -21.60 -12.46 -6.69
CA PHE A 43 -22.18 -11.11 -6.75
C PHE A 43 -21.73 -10.15 -5.62
N HIS A 44 -20.82 -10.52 -4.72
CA HIS A 44 -20.44 -9.67 -3.57
C HIS A 44 -18.95 -9.41 -3.39
N LEU A 45 -18.13 -9.54 -4.44
CA LEU A 45 -16.86 -8.82 -4.47
C LEU A 45 -17.19 -7.35 -4.69
N ASN A 46 -17.33 -6.62 -3.58
CA ASN A 46 -17.56 -5.20 -3.66
C ASN A 46 -16.28 -4.56 -4.21
N GLU A 47 -16.28 -4.19 -5.50
CA GLU A 47 -15.12 -3.54 -6.14
C GLU A 47 -14.72 -2.24 -5.41
N GLN A 48 -15.62 -1.65 -4.60
CA GLN A 48 -15.33 -0.50 -3.75
C GLN A 48 -14.47 -0.83 -2.51
N SER A 49 -14.30 -2.10 -2.16
CA SER A 49 -13.42 -2.50 -1.05
C SER A 49 -11.96 -2.14 -1.34
N ILE A 50 -11.55 -2.17 -2.61
CA ILE A 50 -10.19 -1.83 -3.03
C ILE A 50 -9.92 -0.32 -2.86
N PRO A 51 -10.71 0.59 -3.45
CA PRO A 51 -10.61 2.02 -3.18
C PRO A 51 -10.62 2.33 -1.69
N HIS A 52 -11.48 1.67 -0.91
CA HIS A 52 -11.55 1.86 0.54
C HIS A 52 -10.23 1.52 1.24
N VAL A 53 -9.66 0.34 0.98
CA VAL A 53 -8.36 -0.05 1.57
C VAL A 53 -7.25 0.91 1.10
N LEU A 54 -7.21 1.26 -0.19
CA LEU A 54 -6.21 2.21 -0.71
C LEU A 54 -6.35 3.60 -0.05
N GLN A 55 -7.57 4.06 0.22
CA GLN A 55 -7.83 5.31 0.93
C GLN A 55 -7.35 5.26 2.37
N MET A 56 -7.48 4.13 3.07
CA MET A 56 -6.94 3.95 4.42
C MET A 56 -5.40 3.95 4.45
N LEU A 57 -4.76 3.45 3.40
CA LEU A 57 -3.29 3.44 3.29
C LEU A 57 -2.73 4.79 2.81
N HIS A 58 -3.54 5.59 2.11
CA HIS A 58 -3.12 6.84 1.49
C HIS A 58 -2.38 7.82 2.42
N PRO A 59 -2.89 8.15 3.63
CA PRO A 59 -2.21 9.11 4.50
C PRO A 59 -0.78 8.72 4.87
N LYS A 60 -0.51 7.41 5.02
CA LYS A 60 0.82 6.91 5.37
C LYS A 60 1.79 6.98 4.19
N LEU A 61 1.29 6.71 2.97
CA LEU A 61 2.08 6.78 1.74
C LEU A 61 2.35 8.24 1.35
N ASP A 62 1.35 9.10 1.49
CA ASP A 62 1.45 10.53 1.21
C ASP A 62 2.42 11.22 2.18
N HIS A 63 2.32 10.91 3.47
CA HIS A 63 3.28 11.39 4.47
C HIS A 63 4.72 11.06 4.08
N ARG A 64 4.99 9.80 3.70
CA ARG A 64 6.32 9.40 3.24
C ARG A 64 6.75 10.17 2.00
N ALA A 65 5.88 10.26 0.98
CA ALA A 65 6.20 10.97 -0.25
C ALA A 65 6.56 12.44 0.02
N ASN A 66 5.83 13.09 0.94
CA ASN A 66 6.12 14.45 1.38
C ASN A 66 7.44 14.54 2.15
N LEU A 67 7.73 13.57 3.02
CA LEU A 67 8.99 13.51 3.77
C LEU A 67 10.19 13.31 2.82
N THR A 68 10.06 12.48 1.79
CA THR A 68 11.08 12.26 0.76
C THR A 68 11.37 13.56 0.00
N LYS A 69 10.33 14.30 -0.40
CA LYS A 69 10.48 15.61 -1.07
C LYS A 69 11.16 16.64 -0.17
N LYS A 70 10.76 16.71 1.11
CA LYS A 70 11.38 17.62 2.09
C LYS A 70 12.86 17.31 2.28
N LEU A 71 13.22 16.04 2.49
CA LEU A 71 14.62 15.63 2.64
C LEU A 71 15.45 15.91 1.38
N ALA A 72 14.91 15.67 0.20
CA ALA A 72 15.59 16.01 -1.05
C ALA A 72 15.89 17.52 -1.14
N LEU A 73 14.92 18.35 -0.76
CA LEU A 73 15.11 19.80 -0.69
C LEU A 73 16.15 20.20 0.36
N CYS A 74 16.08 19.65 1.58
CA CYS A 74 17.07 19.93 2.62
C CYS A 74 18.50 19.59 2.17
N ARG A 75 18.69 18.43 1.52
CA ARG A 75 20.00 18.01 1.00
C ARG A 75 20.54 19.02 -0.03
N ALA A 76 19.71 19.40 -1.00
CA ALA A 76 20.10 20.39 -2.00
C ALA A 76 20.44 21.76 -1.37
N LEU A 77 19.75 22.15 -0.31
CA LEU A 77 20.02 23.40 0.41
C LEU A 77 21.28 23.33 1.26
N GLN A 78 21.56 22.19 1.91
CA GLN A 78 22.82 21.96 2.62
C GLN A 78 24.01 21.99 1.66
N GLU A 79 23.90 21.30 0.51
CA GLU A 79 24.92 21.38 -0.54
C GLU A 79 25.15 22.81 -1.01
N LEU A 80 24.09 23.62 -1.19
CA LEU A 80 24.24 25.04 -1.53
C LEU A 80 24.94 25.82 -0.42
N ALA A 81 24.57 25.60 0.84
CA ALA A 81 25.14 26.27 1.99
C ALA A 81 26.62 25.97 2.19
N ASP A 82 27.05 24.73 1.93
CA ASP A 82 28.45 24.32 2.03
C ASP A 82 29.34 24.95 0.94
N ASN A 83 28.74 25.41 -0.18
CA ASN A 83 29.45 25.94 -1.34
C ASN A 83 29.36 27.47 -1.49
N VAL A 84 28.61 28.16 -0.62
CA VAL A 84 28.36 29.61 -0.74
C VAL A 84 28.65 30.31 0.60
N GLU A 85 29.52 31.33 0.57
CA GLU A 85 29.93 32.07 1.78
C GLU A 85 28.83 33.01 2.33
N ASP A 86 27.91 33.47 1.47
CA ASP A 86 26.80 34.36 1.87
C ASP A 86 25.44 33.72 1.64
N LEU A 87 24.71 33.42 2.72
CA LEU A 87 23.36 32.84 2.71
C LEU A 87 22.28 33.87 3.12
N SER A 88 22.59 35.16 3.06
CA SER A 88 21.65 36.24 3.36
C SER A 88 20.42 36.24 2.44
N PHE A 89 20.55 35.70 1.22
CA PHE A 89 19.47 35.57 0.24
C PHE A 89 18.46 34.47 0.56
N LEU A 90 18.77 33.54 1.47
CA LEU A 90 17.83 32.50 1.88
C LEU A 90 16.74 33.08 2.79
N CYS A 91 15.48 32.85 2.43
CA CYS A 91 14.35 33.24 3.27
C CYS A 91 14.27 32.39 4.54
N THR A 92 13.57 32.90 5.56
CA THR A 92 13.45 32.25 6.88
C THR A 92 12.94 30.81 6.80
N ASN A 93 11.94 30.55 5.95
CA ASN A 93 11.41 29.19 5.73
C ASN A 93 12.49 28.19 5.28
N THR A 94 13.45 28.63 4.48
CA THR A 94 14.52 27.76 3.97
C THR A 94 15.50 27.40 5.07
N LYS A 95 15.80 28.35 5.96
CA LYS A 95 16.66 28.13 7.14
C LYS A 95 16.00 27.18 8.14
N GLU A 96 14.71 27.36 8.41
CA GLU A 96 13.92 26.46 9.27
C GLU A 96 13.87 25.02 8.73
N ILE A 97 13.80 24.85 7.41
CA ILE A 97 13.85 23.54 6.74
C ILE A 97 15.23 22.88 6.91
N MET A 98 16.32 23.67 6.86
CA MET A 98 17.68 23.17 7.10
C MET A 98 17.88 22.75 8.57
N ASP A 99 17.39 23.54 9.52
CA ASP A 99 17.48 23.24 10.96
C ASP A 99 16.68 21.98 11.33
N SER A 100 15.63 21.67 10.57
CA SER A 100 14.80 20.47 10.76
C SER A 100 15.41 19.19 10.18
N PHE A 101 16.57 19.24 9.51
CA PHE A 101 17.13 18.12 8.74
C PHE A 101 17.33 16.84 9.57
N ASP A 102 18.00 16.94 10.72
CA ASP A 102 18.29 15.79 11.58
C ASP A 102 17.00 15.12 12.10
N GLN A 103 15.97 15.92 12.38
CA GLN A 103 14.67 15.43 12.81
C GLN A 103 13.96 14.70 11.66
N LEU A 104 13.94 15.29 10.46
CA LEU A 104 13.35 14.69 9.27
C LEU A 104 14.06 13.39 8.88
N HIS A 105 15.38 13.33 9.05
CA HIS A 105 16.18 12.13 8.76
C HIS A 105 15.87 10.99 9.73
N LYS A 106 15.72 11.29 11.02
CA LYS A 106 15.29 10.30 12.04
C LYS A 106 13.88 9.80 11.77
N GLU A 107 12.96 10.70 11.41
CA GLU A 107 11.59 10.36 11.06
C GLU A 107 11.53 9.45 9.82
N MET A 108 12.35 9.73 8.80
CA MET A 108 12.40 8.92 7.57
C MET A 108 12.87 7.49 7.82
N ALA A 109 13.87 7.28 8.68
CA ALA A 109 14.35 5.94 9.00
C ALA A 109 13.24 5.05 9.62
N SER A 110 12.42 5.62 10.51
CA SER A 110 11.23 4.92 11.02
C SER A 110 10.17 4.72 9.92
N CYS A 111 9.96 5.73 9.07
CA CYS A 111 8.98 5.68 7.99
C CYS A 111 9.29 4.61 6.94
N ASP A 112 10.56 4.41 6.58
CA ASP A 112 10.98 3.42 5.58
C ASP A 112 10.67 1.98 6.01
N THR A 113 10.88 1.66 7.30
CA THR A 113 10.53 0.33 7.84
C THR A 113 9.03 0.03 7.69
N HIS A 114 8.19 1.05 7.87
CA HIS A 114 6.76 0.92 7.67
C HIS A 114 6.37 0.86 6.19
N PHE A 115 7.12 1.53 5.32
CA PHE A 115 6.83 1.58 3.90
C PHE A 115 6.97 0.23 3.19
N ASP A 116 8.00 -0.55 3.51
CA ASP A 116 8.16 -1.89 2.93
C ASP A 116 6.95 -2.77 3.26
N ARG A 117 6.44 -2.64 4.49
CA ARG A 117 5.24 -3.34 4.92
C ARG A 117 3.99 -2.86 4.18
N LEU A 118 3.82 -1.55 4.00
CA LEU A 118 2.70 -0.99 3.22
C LEU A 118 2.75 -1.43 1.76
N THR A 119 3.94 -1.43 1.16
CA THR A 119 4.18 -1.88 -0.21
C THR A 119 3.77 -3.34 -0.38
N ASN A 120 4.21 -4.21 0.54
CA ASN A 120 3.82 -5.62 0.54
C ASN A 120 2.31 -5.82 0.70
N ILE A 121 1.64 -5.01 1.52
CA ILE A 121 0.17 -5.06 1.66
C ILE A 121 -0.51 -4.70 0.34
N ILE A 122 -0.09 -3.64 -0.34
CA ILE A 122 -0.68 -3.19 -1.61
C ILE A 122 -0.43 -4.21 -2.72
N VAL A 123 0.79 -4.76 -2.81
CA VAL A 123 1.14 -5.80 -3.78
C VAL A 123 0.29 -7.05 -3.56
N ASN A 124 0.16 -7.51 -2.31
CA ASN A 124 -0.68 -8.66 -1.99
C ASN A 124 -2.16 -8.41 -2.32
N LEU A 125 -2.68 -7.22 -1.99
CA LEU A 125 -4.04 -6.81 -2.35
C LEU A 125 -4.28 -6.89 -3.87
N TYR A 126 -3.30 -6.44 -4.67
CA TYR A 126 -3.38 -6.51 -6.12
C TYR A 126 -3.38 -7.95 -6.63
N ILE A 127 -2.43 -8.78 -6.16
CA ILE A 127 -2.35 -10.19 -6.53
C ILE A 127 -3.64 -10.94 -6.15
N ASP A 128 -4.18 -10.65 -4.97
CA ASP A 128 -5.42 -11.25 -4.49
C ASP A 128 -6.62 -10.84 -5.35
N ARG A 129 -6.74 -9.55 -5.72
CA ARG A 129 -7.75 -9.09 -6.69
C ARG A 129 -7.65 -9.86 -8.00
N GLU A 130 -6.47 -9.90 -8.61
CA GLU A 130 -6.28 -10.57 -9.90
C GLU A 130 -6.62 -12.06 -9.81
N ARG A 131 -6.17 -12.72 -8.73
CA ARG A 131 -6.47 -14.13 -8.45
C ARG A 131 -7.98 -14.38 -8.26
N MET A 132 -8.69 -13.49 -7.57
CA MET A 132 -10.15 -13.56 -7.43
C MET A 132 -10.87 -13.38 -8.77
N ALA A 133 -10.30 -12.58 -9.67
CA ALA A 133 -10.81 -12.40 -11.03
C ALA A 133 -10.36 -13.51 -12.01
N GLY A 134 -9.66 -14.54 -11.53
CA GLY A 134 -9.17 -15.66 -12.36
C GLY A 134 -7.93 -15.33 -13.21
N ARG A 135 -7.24 -14.22 -12.94
CA ARG A 135 -6.03 -13.77 -13.65
C ARG A 135 -4.78 -13.92 -12.79
N ASN A 136 -3.62 -13.85 -13.42
CA ASN A 136 -2.31 -13.79 -12.75
C ASN A 136 -1.78 -12.36 -12.77
N GLY A 137 -1.74 -11.71 -11.60
CA GLY A 137 -1.25 -10.33 -11.48
C GLY A 137 0.28 -10.17 -11.45
N LYS A 138 1.06 -11.25 -11.39
CA LYS A 138 2.52 -11.17 -11.14
C LYS A 138 3.28 -10.33 -12.17
N SER A 139 2.86 -10.37 -13.43
CA SER A 139 3.53 -9.63 -14.52
C SER A 139 3.47 -8.11 -14.38
N LYS A 140 2.49 -7.57 -13.63
CA LYS A 140 2.34 -6.12 -13.43
C LYS A 140 2.89 -5.63 -12.08
N VAL A 141 3.52 -6.51 -11.29
CA VAL A 141 4.05 -6.14 -9.96
C VAL A 141 5.15 -5.09 -10.06
N ASP A 142 6.06 -5.20 -11.03
CA ASP A 142 7.13 -4.21 -11.21
C ASP A 142 6.58 -2.83 -11.56
N GLU A 143 5.51 -2.77 -12.36
CA GLU A 143 4.81 -1.53 -12.68
C GLU A 143 4.13 -0.93 -11.44
N LEU A 144 3.46 -1.76 -10.63
CA LEU A 144 2.86 -1.34 -9.37
C LEU A 144 3.90 -0.79 -8.40
N LEU A 145 5.05 -1.44 -8.27
CA LEU A 145 6.15 -0.98 -7.42
C LEU A 145 6.66 0.39 -7.85
N ARG A 146 6.75 0.67 -9.16
CA ARG A 146 7.13 2.00 -9.66
C ARG A 146 6.11 3.08 -9.29
N ILE A 147 4.82 2.76 -9.32
CA ILE A 147 3.75 3.68 -8.90
C ILE A 147 3.82 3.96 -7.40
N ILE A 148 4.05 2.92 -6.58
CA ILE A 148 4.16 3.04 -5.12
C ILE A 148 5.40 3.86 -4.73
N THR A 149 6.54 3.64 -5.39
CA THR A 149 7.78 4.40 -5.15
C THR A 149 7.64 5.87 -5.54
N ASN A 150 7.02 6.17 -6.68
CA ASN A 150 6.77 7.54 -7.14
C ASN A 150 5.38 8.04 -6.74
N TYR A 151 4.99 7.72 -5.51
CA TYR A 151 3.63 7.70 -5.02
C TYR A 151 2.68 8.74 -5.65
N ASP A 152 1.67 8.25 -6.34
CA ASP A 152 0.56 9.01 -6.90
C ASP A 152 -0.73 8.23 -6.66
N TYR A 153 -1.60 8.78 -5.81
CA TYR A 153 -2.83 8.10 -5.40
C TYR A 153 -3.77 7.81 -6.59
N ASN A 154 -3.86 8.75 -7.55
CA ASN A 154 -4.76 8.59 -8.68
C ASN A 154 -4.24 7.52 -9.65
N LYS A 155 -2.92 7.50 -9.91
CA LYS A 155 -2.31 6.44 -10.72
C LYS A 155 -2.45 5.08 -10.05
N LEU A 156 -2.26 5.00 -8.72
CA LEU A 156 -2.44 3.77 -7.97
C LEU A 156 -3.88 3.28 -8.06
N LEU A 157 -4.85 4.16 -7.84
CA LEU A 157 -6.26 3.82 -7.94
C LEU A 157 -6.64 3.35 -9.37
N GLN A 158 -6.22 4.10 -10.40
CA GLN A 158 -6.46 3.74 -11.79
C GLN A 158 -5.83 2.39 -12.16
N PHE A 159 -4.62 2.12 -11.67
CA PHE A 159 -3.94 0.84 -11.88
C PHE A 159 -4.77 -0.34 -11.36
N PHE A 160 -5.39 -0.19 -10.18
CA PHE A 160 -6.29 -1.20 -9.63
C PHE A 160 -7.66 -1.27 -10.33
N MET A 161 -8.17 -0.15 -10.84
CA MET A 161 -9.48 -0.09 -11.49
C MET A 161 -9.47 -0.51 -12.95
N THR A 162 -8.31 -0.46 -13.62
CA THR A 162 -8.18 -0.86 -15.02
C THR A 162 -8.55 -2.34 -15.17
N LYS A 163 -9.58 -2.61 -15.96
CA LYS A 163 -9.95 -3.97 -16.36
C LYS A 163 -8.93 -4.42 -17.41
N THR A 164 -8.19 -5.48 -17.08
CA THR A 164 -7.28 -6.15 -18.02
C THR A 164 -8.01 -7.33 -18.62
#